data_AF-A0A7X3UAF1-F1
#
_entry.id   AF-A0A7X3UAF1-F1
#
_cell.length_a   1.000
_cell.length_b   1.000
_cell.length_c   1.000
_cell.angle_alpha   90.00
_cell.angle_beta   90.00
_cell.angle_gamma   90.00
#
_symmetry.space_group_name_H-M   'P 1'
#
loop_
_entity.id
_entity.type
_entity.pdbx_description
1 polymer ?
#
loop_
_entity_poly.entity_id
_entity_poly.type
_entity_poly.pdbx_seq_one_letter_code
_entity_poly.pdbx_strand_id
1 'polypeptide(L)'
;MALNRTEAASLLVLAASVVFLVACGAGDETVEERWAALGVPEPEIVFLGDFTDEERAAIVREVKSVQVSFAERFDVVTSEFTLYVSTEFEALNEAFREWLEPEYRRRGVELSSWFRCSGLAWPEAVFIALETCDEETRAYGGPIAHEYFHILQHDLGVIGGSGGWPYWLLEGAAEYASAHYHEEQGRSTVSHRREVARMKWAALGVCFPGLGLCNRGRAIQAPDLTGQGDLVLQYQVGFLAVDWLVDRKGEEALIEFFRQGGGQHEFEEAFGMTPEEFADGFGEYWQEVASPFEWEITGNVLDPDGRPVAYAQIHIVAEVEHERIVVMGDRANSRGEFRAYGPDERHTLGIFLKCPDGSRAYWAFLGEWGQGGFVADADGRFEPDDEGAEPVAGGRNRAGILIELPDSKTALLERHCQP
;
A
#
# COMPACT_ATOMS: atom_id res chain seq x y z
N MET A 1 -17.74 9.34 38.95
CA MET A 1 -16.86 9.19 40.13
C MET A 1 -15.44 9.16 39.61
N ALA A 2 -14.54 10.01 40.12
CA ALA A 2 -13.14 9.94 39.75
C ALA A 2 -12.48 8.81 40.56
N LEU A 3 -11.80 7.88 39.87
CA LEU A 3 -10.95 6.87 40.51
C LEU A 3 -9.85 7.58 41.29
N ASN A 4 -9.57 7.13 42.51
CA ASN A 4 -8.43 7.67 43.25
C ASN A 4 -7.12 7.17 42.61
N ARG A 5 -6.00 7.86 42.88
CA ARG A 5 -4.69 7.54 42.28
C ARG A 5 -4.25 6.08 42.51
N THR A 6 -4.67 5.47 43.62
CA THR A 6 -4.33 4.10 43.96
C THR A 6 -5.11 3.09 43.11
N GLU A 7 -6.39 3.37 42.83
CA GLU A 7 -7.23 2.54 41.96
C GLU A 7 -6.77 2.63 40.49
N ALA A 8 -6.40 3.83 40.02
CA ALA A 8 -5.84 4.03 38.68
C ALA A 8 -4.49 3.31 38.51
N ALA A 9 -3.61 3.36 39.52
CA ALA A 9 -2.34 2.62 39.50
C ALA A 9 -2.55 1.10 39.53
N SER A 10 -3.54 0.61 40.28
CA SER A 10 -3.87 -0.81 40.33
C SER A 10 -4.43 -1.33 39.00
N LEU A 11 -5.25 -0.53 38.31
CA LEU A 11 -5.74 -0.81 36.95
C LEU A 11 -4.61 -0.83 35.91
N LEU A 12 -3.64 0.09 36.01
CA LEU A 12 -2.46 0.09 35.14
C LEU A 12 -1.57 -1.14 35.37
N VAL A 13 -1.35 -1.54 36.62
CA VAL A 13 -0.57 -2.75 36.95
C VAL A 13 -1.31 -4.01 36.48
N LEU A 14 -2.64 -4.07 36.62
CA LEU A 14 -3.44 -5.19 36.12
C LEU A 14 -3.43 -5.27 34.60
N ALA A 15 -3.60 -4.15 33.90
CA ALA A 15 -3.53 -4.08 32.44
C ALA A 15 -2.13 -4.49 31.95
N ALA A 16 -1.07 -3.97 32.56
CA ALA A 16 0.31 -4.35 32.25
C ALA A 16 0.57 -5.83 32.54
N SER A 17 0.02 -6.39 33.62
CA SER A 17 0.19 -7.82 33.97
C SER A 17 -0.60 -8.75 33.06
N VAL A 18 -1.76 -8.34 32.56
CA VAL A 18 -2.54 -9.09 31.56
C VAL A 18 -1.82 -9.08 30.21
N VAL A 19 -1.28 -7.93 29.80
CA VAL A 19 -0.44 -7.84 28.59
C VAL A 19 0.82 -8.72 28.75
N PHE A 20 1.47 -8.71 29.91
CA PHE A 20 2.63 -9.57 30.19
C PHE A 20 2.29 -11.06 30.24
N LEU A 21 1.13 -11.44 30.78
CA LEU A 21 0.69 -12.84 30.87
C LEU A 21 0.20 -13.40 29.53
N VAL A 22 -0.37 -12.56 28.65
CA VAL A 22 -0.67 -12.96 27.26
C VAL A 22 0.63 -13.08 26.46
N ALA A 23 1.59 -12.16 26.66
CA ALA A 23 2.88 -12.19 25.98
C ALA A 23 3.86 -13.29 26.48
N CYS A 24 3.68 -13.80 27.70
CA CYS A 24 4.53 -14.84 28.30
C CYS A 24 3.81 -16.18 28.54
N GLY A 25 2.53 -16.29 28.18
CA GLY A 25 1.66 -17.43 28.49
C GLY A 25 1.03 -18.11 27.27
N ALA A 26 1.19 -17.56 26.06
CA ALA A 26 1.14 -18.38 24.86
C ALA A 26 2.34 -19.32 24.96
N GLY A 27 2.10 -20.64 25.05
CA GLY A 27 3.14 -21.62 25.28
C GLY A 27 4.27 -21.51 24.26
N ASP A 28 5.42 -22.08 24.57
CA ASP A 28 6.56 -22.24 23.65
C ASP A 28 6.23 -23.07 22.38
N GLU A 29 4.94 -23.23 22.04
CA GLU A 29 4.48 -23.89 20.84
C GLU A 29 4.99 -23.12 19.62
N THR A 30 5.81 -23.81 18.87
CA THR A 30 6.39 -23.33 17.62
C THR A 30 5.29 -23.15 16.57
N VAL A 31 5.54 -22.31 15.56
CA VAL A 31 4.61 -22.16 14.42
C VAL A 31 4.32 -23.51 13.78
N GLU A 32 5.32 -24.40 13.73
CA GLU A 32 5.21 -25.76 13.21
C GLU A 32 4.25 -26.64 14.01
N GLU A 33 4.26 -26.55 15.34
CA GLU A 33 3.34 -27.31 16.21
C GLU A 33 1.90 -26.81 16.06
N ARG A 34 1.70 -25.49 16.06
CA ARG A 34 0.38 -24.87 15.86
C ARG A 34 -0.19 -25.18 14.48
N TRP A 35 0.65 -25.04 13.46
CA TRP A 35 0.31 -25.39 12.09
C TRP A 35 -0.12 -26.85 11.94
N ALA A 36 0.63 -27.78 12.54
CA ALA A 36 0.27 -29.20 12.53
C ALA A 36 -1.02 -29.48 13.32
N ALA A 37 -1.27 -28.78 14.43
CA ALA A 37 -2.47 -28.93 15.25
C ALA A 37 -3.74 -28.45 14.54
N LEU A 38 -3.63 -27.38 13.73
CA LEU A 38 -4.73 -26.84 12.92
C LEU A 38 -5.07 -27.70 11.70
N GLY A 39 -4.19 -28.63 11.33
CA GLY A 39 -4.39 -29.49 10.15
C GLY A 39 -4.37 -28.72 8.84
N VAL A 40 -3.63 -27.60 8.79
CA VAL A 40 -3.47 -26.83 7.55
C VAL A 40 -2.63 -27.63 6.56
N PRO A 41 -2.94 -27.63 5.25
CA PRO A 41 -2.14 -28.37 4.26
C PRO A 41 -0.72 -27.83 4.10
N GLU A 42 0.25 -28.74 3.87
CA GLU A 42 1.66 -28.36 3.65
C GLU A 42 1.77 -27.56 2.35
N PRO A 43 2.33 -26.34 2.38
CA PRO A 43 2.43 -25.53 1.19
C PRO A 43 3.43 -26.13 0.20
N GLU A 44 3.01 -26.30 -1.05
CA GLU A 44 3.97 -26.57 -2.13
C GLU A 44 4.61 -25.25 -2.55
N ILE A 45 5.93 -25.10 -2.37
CA ILE A 45 6.64 -23.85 -2.69
C ILE A 45 7.67 -24.09 -3.79
N VAL A 46 7.51 -23.38 -4.89
CA VAL A 46 8.42 -23.35 -6.04
C VAL A 46 9.23 -22.07 -6.01
N PHE A 47 10.52 -22.20 -5.72
CA PHE A 47 11.47 -21.07 -5.71
C PHE A 47 12.13 -20.91 -7.08
N LEU A 48 12.01 -19.73 -7.66
CA LEU A 48 12.53 -19.36 -8.98
C LEU A 48 13.62 -18.28 -8.86
N GLY A 49 14.77 -18.51 -9.47
CA GLY A 49 15.95 -17.65 -9.30
C GLY A 49 16.80 -18.00 -8.09
N ASP A 50 17.68 -17.08 -7.71
CA ASP A 50 18.69 -17.30 -6.68
C ASP A 50 18.12 -17.03 -5.27
N PHE A 51 18.04 -18.10 -4.47
CA PHE A 51 17.72 -18.06 -3.05
C PHE A 51 18.74 -18.89 -2.26
N THR A 52 19.23 -18.33 -1.16
CA THR A 52 19.99 -19.05 -0.14
C THR A 52 19.09 -20.02 0.64
N ASP A 53 19.69 -21.01 1.31
CA ASP A 53 18.95 -21.94 2.18
C ASP A 53 18.23 -21.21 3.33
N GLU A 54 18.82 -20.12 3.81
CA GLU A 54 18.24 -19.27 4.87
C GLU A 54 17.01 -18.52 4.37
N GLU A 55 17.07 -17.87 3.20
CA GLU A 55 15.91 -17.21 2.59
C GLU A 55 14.77 -18.22 2.30
N ARG A 56 15.10 -19.42 1.81
CA ARG A 56 14.11 -20.49 1.59
C ARG A 56 13.42 -20.89 2.88
N ALA A 57 14.20 -21.11 3.94
CA ALA A 57 13.66 -21.47 5.25
C ALA A 57 12.81 -20.34 5.87
N ALA A 58 13.23 -19.08 5.68
CA ALA A 58 12.47 -17.91 6.14
C ALA A 58 11.11 -17.80 5.43
N ILE A 59 11.07 -17.95 4.10
CA ILE A 59 9.82 -17.92 3.32
C ILE A 59 8.90 -19.09 3.71
N VAL A 60 9.43 -20.31 3.88
CA VAL A 60 8.62 -21.46 4.36
C VAL A 60 7.98 -21.15 5.72
N ARG A 61 8.76 -20.59 6.66
CA ARG A 61 8.26 -20.20 7.98
C ARG A 61 7.22 -19.09 7.90
N GLU A 62 7.40 -18.14 6.99
CA GLU A 62 6.44 -17.06 6.77
C GLU A 62 5.09 -17.61 6.30
N VAL A 63 5.08 -18.46 5.27
CA VAL A 63 3.84 -19.06 4.74
C VAL A 63 3.09 -19.79 5.85
N LYS A 64 3.80 -20.59 6.66
CA LYS A 64 3.19 -21.28 7.80
C LYS A 64 2.67 -20.31 8.86
N SER A 65 3.40 -19.23 9.15
CA SER A 65 2.97 -18.19 10.10
C SER A 65 1.69 -17.50 9.64
N VAL A 66 1.59 -17.16 8.35
CA VAL A 66 0.38 -16.57 7.74
C VAL A 66 -0.78 -17.57 7.81
N GLN A 67 -0.55 -18.83 7.41
CA GLN A 67 -1.54 -19.90 7.47
C GLN A 67 -2.11 -20.07 8.89
N VAL A 68 -1.26 -20.11 9.92
CA VAL A 68 -1.67 -20.23 11.33
C VAL A 68 -2.44 -18.99 11.79
N SER A 69 -1.89 -17.79 11.57
CA SER A 69 -2.52 -16.53 11.99
C SER A 69 -3.93 -16.41 11.40
N PHE A 70 -4.10 -16.65 10.10
CA PHE A 70 -5.40 -16.52 9.44
C PHE A 70 -6.36 -17.64 9.85
N ALA A 71 -5.89 -18.87 10.01
CA ALA A 71 -6.75 -19.96 10.46
C ALA A 71 -7.29 -19.71 11.87
N GLU A 72 -6.47 -19.21 12.79
CA GLU A 72 -6.91 -18.87 14.14
C GLU A 72 -7.79 -17.62 14.19
N ARG A 73 -7.45 -16.60 13.40
CA ARG A 73 -8.15 -15.32 13.37
C ARG A 73 -9.54 -15.43 12.74
N PHE A 74 -9.62 -16.11 11.59
CA PHE A 74 -10.85 -16.18 10.80
C PHE A 74 -11.63 -17.49 10.98
N ASP A 75 -11.08 -18.46 11.71
CA ASP A 75 -11.62 -19.82 11.87
C ASP A 75 -11.87 -20.50 10.51
N VAL A 76 -10.87 -20.39 9.61
CA VAL A 76 -10.90 -20.96 8.25
C VAL A 76 -9.56 -21.60 7.93
N VAL A 77 -9.57 -22.91 7.68
CA VAL A 77 -8.43 -23.62 7.09
C VAL A 77 -8.61 -23.63 5.58
N THR A 78 -7.61 -23.12 4.85
CA THR A 78 -7.63 -23.04 3.39
C THR A 78 -7.31 -24.36 2.72
N SER A 79 -7.64 -24.45 1.43
CA SER A 79 -7.29 -25.55 0.55
C SER A 79 -5.81 -25.54 0.17
N GLU A 80 -5.36 -26.64 -0.45
CA GLU A 80 -4.01 -26.76 -0.99
C GLU A 80 -3.80 -25.78 -2.15
N PHE A 81 -2.65 -25.10 -2.15
CA PHE A 81 -2.22 -24.22 -3.23
C PHE A 81 -0.70 -24.35 -3.44
N THR A 82 -0.25 -24.01 -4.65
CA THR A 82 1.17 -23.91 -4.97
C THR A 82 1.63 -22.44 -4.93
N LEU A 83 2.65 -22.13 -4.14
CA LEU A 83 3.30 -20.82 -4.11
C LEU A 83 4.51 -20.79 -5.05
N TYR A 84 4.46 -19.99 -6.10
CA TYR A 84 5.59 -19.63 -6.94
C TYR A 84 6.19 -18.33 -6.42
N VAL A 85 7.42 -18.38 -5.91
CA VAL A 85 8.13 -17.19 -5.40
C VAL A 85 9.43 -17.00 -6.19
N SER A 86 9.65 -15.78 -6.67
CA SER A 86 10.80 -15.50 -7.56
C SER A 86 11.56 -14.24 -7.17
N THR A 87 12.89 -14.32 -7.24
CA THR A 87 13.79 -13.14 -7.22
C THR A 87 14.06 -12.61 -8.63
N GLU A 88 13.56 -13.28 -9.67
CA GLU A 88 13.72 -12.93 -11.08
C GLU A 88 12.36 -12.84 -11.77
N PHE A 89 11.97 -11.64 -12.22
CA PHE A 89 10.62 -11.44 -12.78
C PHE A 89 10.34 -12.31 -14.01
N GLU A 90 11.34 -12.49 -14.89
CA GLU A 90 11.18 -13.27 -16.12
C GLU A 90 10.96 -14.76 -15.84
N ALA A 91 11.64 -15.32 -14.84
CA ALA A 91 11.46 -16.71 -14.44
C ALA A 91 10.05 -16.94 -13.88
N LEU A 92 9.53 -15.99 -13.09
CA LEU A 92 8.15 -16.03 -12.61
C LEU A 92 7.14 -15.96 -13.75
N ASN A 93 7.36 -15.06 -14.70
CA ASN A 93 6.49 -14.88 -15.85
C ASN A 93 6.48 -16.12 -16.76
N GLU A 94 7.61 -16.83 -16.89
CA GLU A 94 7.66 -18.13 -17.57
C GLU A 94 6.84 -19.20 -16.85
N ALA A 95 7.04 -19.38 -15.54
CA ALA A 95 6.26 -20.31 -14.73
C ALA A 95 4.75 -19.99 -14.78
N PHE A 96 4.40 -18.71 -14.74
CA PHE A 96 3.02 -18.25 -14.89
C PHE A 96 2.42 -18.65 -16.24
N ARG A 97 3.14 -18.45 -17.36
CA ARG A 97 2.69 -18.89 -18.70
C ARG A 97 2.51 -20.40 -18.79
N GLU A 98 3.36 -21.17 -18.11
CA GLU A 98 3.28 -22.63 -18.06
C GLU A 98 2.08 -23.12 -17.25
N TRP A 99 1.77 -22.44 -16.14
CA TRP A 99 0.63 -22.74 -15.29
C TRP A 99 -0.71 -22.38 -15.97
N LEU A 100 -0.77 -21.25 -16.68
CA LEU A 100 -1.98 -20.79 -17.37
C LEU A 100 -2.58 -21.85 -18.30
N GLU A 101 -3.92 -21.92 -18.32
CA GLU A 101 -4.64 -22.79 -19.22
C GLU A 101 -4.24 -22.56 -20.69
N PRO A 102 -4.33 -23.60 -21.56
CA PRO A 102 -3.93 -23.50 -22.96
C PRO A 102 -4.60 -22.37 -23.74
N GLU A 103 -5.81 -21.93 -23.35
CA GLU A 103 -6.48 -20.80 -23.99
C GLU A 103 -5.83 -19.46 -23.62
N TYR A 104 -5.59 -19.18 -22.34
CA TYR A 104 -4.91 -17.97 -21.90
C TYR A 104 -3.48 -17.90 -22.44
N ARG A 105 -2.78 -19.05 -22.47
CA ARG A 105 -1.45 -19.15 -23.07
C ARG A 105 -1.44 -18.73 -24.55
N ARG A 106 -2.46 -19.12 -25.34
CA ARG A 106 -2.59 -18.71 -26.75
C ARG A 106 -2.81 -17.21 -26.92
N ARG A 107 -3.36 -16.52 -25.91
CA ARG A 107 -3.56 -15.07 -25.93
C ARG A 107 -2.31 -14.29 -25.54
N GLY A 108 -1.22 -14.97 -25.15
CA GLY A 108 0.01 -14.32 -24.73
C GLY A 108 -0.21 -13.45 -23.49
N VAL A 109 -1.01 -13.94 -22.53
CA VAL A 109 -1.16 -13.27 -21.24
C VAL A 109 0.18 -13.34 -20.51
N GLU A 110 0.65 -12.18 -20.06
CA GLU A 110 1.91 -12.02 -19.34
C GLU A 110 1.66 -11.19 -18.08
N LEU A 111 2.48 -11.43 -17.07
CA LEU A 111 2.55 -10.54 -15.92
C LEU A 111 3.03 -9.16 -16.39
N SER A 112 2.46 -8.11 -15.82
CA SER A 112 2.85 -6.74 -16.19
C SER A 112 4.19 -6.37 -15.58
N SER A 113 4.96 -5.49 -16.22
CA SER A 113 6.30 -5.10 -15.77
C SER A 113 6.33 -4.37 -14.42
N TRP A 114 5.18 -3.89 -13.92
CA TRP A 114 5.05 -3.29 -12.58
C TRP A 114 5.02 -4.34 -11.46
N PHE A 115 4.89 -5.62 -11.80
CA PHE A 115 4.76 -6.74 -10.88
C PHE A 115 6.12 -7.24 -10.34
N ARG A 116 7.07 -6.34 -10.03
CA ARG A 116 8.44 -6.73 -9.62
C ARG A 116 8.65 -6.77 -8.09
N CYS A 117 7.69 -6.25 -7.34
CA CYS A 117 7.51 -6.47 -5.89
C CYS A 117 5.99 -6.53 -5.62
N SER A 118 5.37 -7.61 -6.06
CA SER A 118 3.91 -7.77 -6.08
C SER A 118 3.53 -9.24 -6.05
N GLY A 119 2.28 -9.51 -5.72
CA GLY A 119 1.68 -10.82 -5.74
C GLY A 119 0.42 -10.90 -6.59
N LEU A 120 0.02 -12.14 -6.91
CA LEU A 120 -1.25 -12.45 -7.54
C LEU A 120 -1.67 -13.87 -7.17
N ALA A 121 -2.92 -14.01 -6.77
CA ALA A 121 -3.49 -15.27 -6.32
C ALA A 121 -4.63 -15.77 -7.22
N TRP A 122 -4.73 -17.08 -7.29
CA TRP A 122 -5.80 -17.90 -7.84
C TRP A 122 -6.12 -19.00 -6.84
N PRO A 123 -7.26 -19.72 -6.96
CA PRO A 123 -7.66 -20.73 -5.97
C PRO A 123 -6.58 -21.78 -5.68
N GLU A 124 -5.79 -22.16 -6.69
CA GLU A 124 -4.80 -23.24 -6.60
C GLU A 124 -3.34 -22.74 -6.66
N ALA A 125 -3.12 -21.43 -6.86
CA ALA A 125 -1.77 -20.92 -7.07
C ALA A 125 -1.59 -19.46 -6.64
N VAL A 126 -0.44 -19.16 -6.05
CA VAL A 126 0.00 -17.81 -5.72
C VAL A 126 1.33 -17.54 -6.43
N PHE A 127 1.47 -16.37 -7.04
CA PHE A 127 2.70 -15.92 -7.71
C PHE A 127 3.22 -14.67 -7.02
N ILE A 128 4.46 -14.72 -6.52
CA ILE A 128 5.12 -13.62 -5.81
C ILE A 128 6.41 -13.24 -6.51
N ALA A 129 6.57 -11.97 -6.85
CA ALA A 129 7.82 -11.39 -7.31
C ALA A 129 8.49 -10.59 -6.20
N LEU A 130 9.79 -10.82 -6.00
CA LEU A 130 10.63 -10.16 -4.98
C LEU A 130 11.78 -9.35 -5.57
N GLU A 131 11.87 -9.26 -6.90
CA GLU A 131 13.02 -8.69 -7.63
C GLU A 131 13.35 -7.25 -7.23
N THR A 132 12.32 -6.43 -7.00
CA THR A 132 12.49 -5.01 -6.60
C THR A 132 12.01 -4.73 -5.19
N CYS A 133 11.77 -5.75 -4.37
CA CYS A 133 11.47 -5.54 -2.96
C CYS A 133 12.74 -5.11 -2.22
N ASP A 134 12.60 -4.24 -1.21
CA ASP A 134 13.69 -3.97 -0.27
C ASP A 134 14.06 -5.23 0.52
N GLU A 135 15.23 -5.20 1.17
CA GLU A 135 15.78 -6.36 1.89
C GLU A 135 14.86 -6.87 3.00
N GLU A 136 14.21 -5.95 3.72
CA GLU A 136 13.28 -6.29 4.80
C GLU A 136 12.02 -6.97 4.27
N THR A 137 11.38 -6.38 3.26
CA THR A 137 10.20 -6.93 2.58
C THR A 137 10.52 -8.29 1.95
N ARG A 138 11.68 -8.43 1.32
CA ARG A 138 12.14 -9.69 0.72
C ARG A 138 12.41 -10.77 1.77
N ALA A 139 12.97 -10.42 2.93
CA ALA A 139 13.29 -11.37 3.99
C ALA A 139 12.06 -12.13 4.51
N TYR A 140 10.88 -11.52 4.43
CA TYR A 140 9.61 -12.12 4.80
C TYR A 140 8.73 -12.48 3.59
N GLY A 141 9.32 -12.59 2.40
CA GLY A 141 8.61 -13.06 1.21
C GLY A 141 7.59 -12.09 0.61
N GLY A 142 7.64 -10.80 0.94
CA GLY A 142 6.84 -9.77 0.30
C GLY A 142 5.33 -9.86 0.61
N PRO A 143 4.44 -9.78 -0.39
CA PRO A 143 2.99 -9.68 -0.18
C PRO A 143 2.31 -11.04 0.11
N ILE A 144 3.00 -12.02 0.70
CA ILE A 144 2.43 -13.36 0.95
C ILE A 144 1.14 -13.28 1.79
N ALA A 145 1.10 -12.48 2.85
CA ALA A 145 -0.08 -12.35 3.70
C ALA A 145 -1.29 -11.78 2.95
N HIS A 146 -1.06 -10.77 2.10
CA HIS A 146 -2.08 -10.21 1.20
C HIS A 146 -2.60 -11.28 0.23
N GLU A 147 -1.71 -11.94 -0.51
CA GLU A 147 -2.13 -12.93 -1.51
C GLU A 147 -2.77 -14.17 -0.90
N TYR A 148 -2.32 -14.60 0.27
CA TYR A 148 -2.92 -15.72 0.96
C TYR A 148 -4.35 -15.40 1.42
N PHE A 149 -4.68 -14.13 1.70
CA PHE A 149 -6.07 -13.75 1.97
C PHE A 149 -6.98 -13.98 0.76
N HIS A 150 -6.47 -13.85 -0.47
CA HIS A 150 -7.24 -14.18 -1.66
C HIS A 150 -7.50 -15.69 -1.79
N ILE A 151 -6.59 -16.56 -1.34
CA ILE A 151 -6.88 -18.01 -1.21
C ILE A 151 -8.04 -18.24 -0.25
N LEU A 152 -8.00 -17.58 0.92
CA LEU A 152 -9.09 -17.64 1.88
C LEU A 152 -10.42 -17.14 1.28
N GLN A 153 -10.42 -16.02 0.56
CA GLN A 153 -11.61 -15.53 -0.16
C GLN A 153 -12.15 -16.58 -1.13
N HIS A 154 -11.28 -17.27 -1.88
CA HIS A 154 -11.66 -18.35 -2.77
C HIS A 154 -12.32 -19.53 -2.05
N ASP A 155 -11.74 -19.98 -0.94
CA ASP A 155 -12.28 -21.09 -0.15
C ASP A 155 -13.61 -20.74 0.54
N LEU A 156 -13.82 -19.47 0.87
CA LEU A 156 -15.10 -18.99 1.38
C LEU A 156 -16.18 -18.89 0.30
N GLY A 157 -15.86 -19.15 -0.97
CA GLY A 157 -16.82 -19.20 -2.08
C GLY A 157 -16.79 -17.97 -2.99
N VAL A 158 -15.84 -17.06 -2.81
CA VAL A 158 -15.66 -15.91 -3.71
C VAL A 158 -14.80 -16.34 -4.91
N ILE A 159 -15.43 -16.49 -6.07
CA ILE A 159 -14.70 -16.82 -7.30
C ILE A 159 -14.13 -15.53 -7.90
N GLY A 160 -12.80 -15.42 -7.88
CA GLY A 160 -12.04 -14.33 -8.46
C GLY A 160 -12.37 -14.11 -9.94
N GLY A 161 -12.53 -12.84 -10.30
CA GLY A 161 -12.86 -12.41 -11.66
C GLY A 161 -14.27 -11.83 -11.78
N SER A 162 -14.40 -10.50 -11.57
CA SER A 162 -15.51 -9.67 -12.08
C SER A 162 -16.95 -10.13 -11.80
N GLY A 163 -17.17 -11.07 -10.87
CA GLY A 163 -18.49 -11.64 -10.52
C GLY A 163 -19.49 -10.65 -9.93
N GLY A 164 -19.23 -9.35 -10.03
CA GLY A 164 -20.07 -8.26 -9.55
C GLY A 164 -19.45 -7.47 -8.39
N TRP A 165 -18.35 -7.95 -7.79
CA TRP A 165 -17.76 -7.29 -6.62
C TRP A 165 -16.94 -6.06 -6.98
N PRO A 166 -17.02 -5.00 -6.16
CA PRO A 166 -16.14 -3.88 -6.34
C PRO A 166 -14.74 -4.28 -5.85
N TYR A 167 -13.73 -4.09 -6.71
CA TYR A 167 -12.34 -4.50 -6.44
C TYR A 167 -11.79 -3.96 -5.12
N TRP A 168 -12.25 -2.78 -4.69
CA TRP A 168 -11.82 -2.18 -3.41
C TRP A 168 -12.11 -3.07 -2.19
N LEU A 169 -13.19 -3.87 -2.20
CA LEU A 169 -13.53 -4.72 -1.07
C LEU A 169 -12.67 -5.98 -1.04
N LEU A 170 -12.34 -6.52 -2.21
CA LEU A 170 -11.47 -7.69 -2.34
C LEU A 170 -10.03 -7.35 -1.93
N GLU A 171 -9.45 -6.33 -2.58
CA GLU A 171 -8.09 -5.87 -2.29
C GLU A 171 -7.99 -5.22 -0.92
N GLY A 172 -9.00 -4.44 -0.53
CA GLY A 172 -9.05 -3.80 0.78
C GLY A 172 -9.11 -4.78 1.94
N ALA A 173 -9.80 -5.91 1.78
CA ALA A 173 -9.85 -6.95 2.81
C ALA A 173 -8.53 -7.73 2.91
N ALA A 174 -7.87 -7.99 1.77
CA ALA A 174 -6.53 -8.57 1.76
C ALA A 174 -5.50 -7.63 2.41
N GLU A 175 -5.57 -6.33 2.11
CA GLU A 175 -4.76 -5.30 2.77
C GLU A 175 -5.04 -5.19 4.28
N TYR A 176 -6.31 -5.29 4.67
CA TYR A 176 -6.72 -5.29 6.08
C TYR A 176 -6.12 -6.48 6.84
N ALA A 177 -6.26 -7.70 6.30
CA ALA A 177 -5.72 -8.90 6.89
C ALA A 177 -4.18 -8.86 6.95
N SER A 178 -3.51 -8.41 5.88
CA SER A 178 -2.06 -8.26 5.83
C SER A 178 -1.56 -7.24 6.86
N ALA A 179 -2.21 -6.09 7.01
CA ALA A 179 -1.83 -5.06 7.97
C ALA A 179 -1.90 -5.57 9.42
N HIS A 180 -2.97 -6.28 9.75
CA HIS A 180 -3.12 -6.89 11.08
C HIS A 180 -2.11 -8.01 11.33
N TYR A 181 -1.83 -8.84 10.33
CA TYR A 181 -0.78 -9.85 10.42
C TYR A 181 0.59 -9.21 10.67
N HIS A 182 0.95 -8.14 9.95
CA HIS A 182 2.21 -7.44 10.19
C HIS A 182 2.30 -6.81 11.59
N GLU A 183 1.17 -6.37 12.14
CA GLU A 183 1.09 -5.91 13.53
C GLU A 183 1.30 -7.05 14.55
N GLU A 184 0.70 -8.23 14.31
CA GLU A 184 0.93 -9.43 15.12
C GLU A 184 2.40 -9.88 15.09
N GLN A 185 3.08 -9.68 13.96
CA GLN A 185 4.52 -9.96 13.81
C GLN A 185 5.43 -8.83 14.32
N GLY A 186 4.86 -7.70 14.78
CA GLY A 186 5.63 -6.54 15.26
C GLY A 186 6.45 -5.83 14.19
N ARG A 187 6.08 -5.95 12.91
CA ARG A 187 6.79 -5.35 11.75
C ARG A 187 6.25 -3.99 11.37
N SER A 188 4.96 -3.77 11.59
CA SER A 188 4.29 -2.49 11.36
C SER A 188 3.12 -2.35 12.33
N THR A 189 2.36 -1.27 12.25
CA THR A 189 1.12 -1.11 13.01
C THR A 189 -0.04 -0.82 12.07
N VAL A 190 -1.24 -1.24 12.46
CA VAL A 190 -2.46 -0.90 11.70
C VAL A 190 -2.66 0.62 11.69
N SER A 191 -2.25 1.32 12.75
CA SER A 191 -2.26 2.78 12.82
C SER A 191 -1.37 3.43 11.75
N HIS A 192 -0.14 2.95 11.59
CA HIS A 192 0.76 3.39 10.52
C HIS A 192 0.11 3.16 9.15
N ARG A 193 -0.45 1.97 8.91
CA ARG A 193 -1.14 1.67 7.65
C ARG A 193 -2.32 2.61 7.38
N ARG A 194 -3.11 2.95 8.39
CA ARG A 194 -4.19 3.96 8.30
C ARG A 194 -3.66 5.32 7.90
N GLU A 195 -2.54 5.75 8.46
CA GLU A 195 -1.91 7.03 8.10
C GLU A 195 -1.42 7.05 6.66
N VAL A 196 -0.71 6.00 6.23
CA VAL A 196 -0.27 5.82 4.83
C VAL A 196 -1.46 5.90 3.86
N ALA A 197 -2.52 5.16 4.14
CA ALA A 197 -3.70 5.13 3.28
C ALA A 197 -4.43 6.49 3.24
N ARG A 198 -4.54 7.18 4.39
CA ARG A 198 -5.14 8.53 4.47
C ARG A 198 -4.39 9.54 3.62
N MET A 199 -3.06 9.56 3.71
CA MET A 199 -2.25 10.48 2.91
C MET A 199 -2.36 10.18 1.42
N LYS A 200 -2.24 8.91 1.02
CA LYS A 200 -2.36 8.53 -0.40
C LYS A 200 -3.72 8.94 -0.95
N TRP A 201 -4.78 8.72 -0.19
CA TRP A 201 -6.11 9.15 -0.62
C TRP A 201 -6.27 10.68 -0.63
N ALA A 202 -5.77 11.40 0.37
CA ALA A 202 -5.78 12.88 0.41
C ALA A 202 -5.08 13.48 -0.82
N ALA A 203 -4.03 12.81 -1.28
CA ALA A 203 -3.24 13.22 -2.43
C ALA A 203 -3.87 12.96 -3.78
N LEU A 204 -4.57 11.83 -3.91
CA LEU A 204 -5.38 11.57 -5.09
C LEU A 204 -6.42 12.68 -5.26
N GLY A 205 -6.93 13.23 -4.14
CA GLY A 205 -7.91 14.31 -4.15
C GLY A 205 -9.21 13.92 -4.84
N VAL A 206 -9.48 12.61 -4.92
CA VAL A 206 -10.64 12.01 -5.58
C VAL A 206 -11.62 11.53 -4.53
N CYS A 207 -12.89 11.88 -4.69
CA CYS A 207 -13.95 11.38 -3.80
C CYS A 207 -14.37 9.96 -4.22
N PHE A 208 -14.78 9.13 -3.26
CA PHE A 208 -15.42 7.84 -3.50
C PHE A 208 -16.73 8.03 -4.31
N PRO A 209 -17.05 7.16 -5.30
CA PRO A 209 -18.28 7.30 -6.09
C PRO A 209 -19.55 7.18 -5.27
N GLY A 210 -20.64 7.73 -5.80
CA GLY A 210 -21.99 7.62 -5.23
C GLY A 210 -22.47 8.88 -4.53
N LEU A 211 -21.57 9.81 -4.20
CA LEU A 211 -21.84 10.82 -3.18
C LEU A 211 -22.17 12.24 -3.64
N GLY A 212 -22.12 12.59 -4.94
CA GLY A 212 -22.53 13.93 -5.41
C GLY A 212 -21.80 15.14 -4.78
N LEU A 213 -20.74 14.94 -3.99
CA LEU A 213 -20.13 15.93 -3.11
C LEU A 213 -18.86 16.60 -3.68
N CYS A 214 -18.49 16.35 -4.93
CA CYS A 214 -17.21 16.85 -5.47
C CYS A 214 -17.34 18.22 -6.14
N ASN A 215 -16.74 19.25 -5.53
CA ASN A 215 -16.52 20.58 -6.15
C ASN A 215 -15.25 20.67 -7.04
N ARG A 216 -14.44 19.59 -7.16
CA ARG A 216 -13.14 19.59 -7.87
C ARG A 216 -13.08 18.79 -9.18
N GLY A 217 -14.21 18.29 -9.69
CA GLY A 217 -14.31 17.79 -11.07
C GLY A 217 -13.62 16.47 -11.42
N ARG A 218 -12.98 15.77 -10.48
CA ARG A 218 -12.60 14.35 -10.60
C ARG A 218 -13.42 13.52 -9.61
N ALA A 219 -14.52 12.96 -10.10
CA ALA A 219 -15.25 11.90 -9.39
C ALA A 219 -14.77 10.56 -9.96
N ILE A 220 -14.50 9.58 -9.10
CA ILE A 220 -14.44 8.19 -9.52
C ILE A 220 -15.85 7.88 -10.06
N GLN A 221 -15.99 7.44 -11.31
CA GLN A 221 -17.31 7.02 -11.76
C GLN A 221 -17.60 5.62 -11.19
N ALA A 222 -18.86 5.29 -10.91
CA ALA A 222 -19.25 3.95 -10.47
C ALA A 222 -18.69 2.79 -11.34
N PRO A 223 -18.47 2.95 -12.68
CA PRO A 223 -17.77 1.96 -13.52
C PRO A 223 -16.25 1.81 -13.25
N ASP A 224 -15.62 2.75 -12.55
CA ASP A 224 -14.19 2.69 -12.19
C ASP A 224 -13.95 1.87 -10.90
N LEU A 225 -14.99 1.57 -10.12
CA LEU A 225 -14.95 0.59 -9.03
C LEU A 225 -15.15 -0.85 -9.52
N THR A 226 -15.61 -1.01 -10.76
CA THR A 226 -15.83 -2.32 -11.43
C THR A 226 -14.81 -2.58 -12.55
N GLY A 227 -13.88 -1.65 -12.80
CA GLY A 227 -12.82 -1.74 -13.80
C GLY A 227 -11.44 -1.39 -13.26
N GLN A 228 -10.43 -1.37 -14.13
CA GLN A 228 -9.00 -1.07 -13.87
C GLN A 228 -8.73 0.36 -13.34
N GLY A 229 -9.54 0.87 -12.41
CA GLY A 229 -9.30 2.12 -11.70
C GLY A 229 -8.01 2.07 -10.90
N ASP A 230 -7.36 3.23 -10.77
CA ASP A 230 -6.11 3.51 -10.07
C ASP A 230 -5.82 2.50 -8.92
N LEU A 231 -4.77 1.69 -9.06
CA LEU A 231 -4.39 0.67 -8.06
C LEU A 231 -4.35 1.28 -6.65
N VAL A 232 -3.94 2.53 -6.50
CA VAL A 232 -3.92 3.19 -5.18
C VAL A 232 -5.31 3.22 -4.53
N LEU A 233 -6.38 3.39 -5.31
CA LEU A 233 -7.77 3.39 -4.81
C LEU A 233 -8.22 2.00 -4.36
N GLN A 234 -7.84 0.95 -5.08
CA GLN A 234 -8.32 -0.41 -4.77
C GLN A 234 -7.70 -0.92 -3.47
N TYR A 235 -6.41 -0.69 -3.26
CA TYR A 235 -5.67 -1.21 -2.10
C TYR A 235 -5.79 -0.28 -0.89
N GLN A 236 -5.44 1.00 -1.03
CA GLN A 236 -5.32 1.91 0.12
C GLN A 236 -6.68 2.42 0.60
N VAL A 237 -7.51 2.86 -0.33
CA VAL A 237 -8.88 3.29 0.01
C VAL A 237 -9.73 2.09 0.37
N GLY A 238 -9.53 0.96 -0.32
CA GLY A 238 -10.13 -0.32 0.04
C GLY A 238 -9.79 -0.73 1.48
N PHE A 239 -8.52 -0.66 1.88
CA PHE A 239 -8.10 -0.93 3.26
C PHE A 239 -8.87 -0.09 4.26
N LEU A 240 -8.91 1.24 4.09
CA LEU A 240 -9.63 2.14 5.01
C LEU A 240 -11.14 1.86 5.03
N ALA A 241 -11.72 1.49 3.90
CA ALA A 241 -13.13 1.14 3.77
C ALA A 241 -13.47 -0.13 4.56
N VAL A 242 -12.65 -1.18 4.41
CA VAL A 242 -12.83 -2.44 5.13
C VAL A 242 -12.55 -2.26 6.62
N ASP A 243 -11.49 -1.55 6.98
CA ASP A 243 -11.17 -1.21 8.36
C ASP A 243 -12.33 -0.47 9.04
N TRP A 244 -12.94 0.51 8.36
CA TRP A 244 -14.11 1.24 8.84
C TRP A 244 -15.36 0.35 9.02
N LEU A 245 -15.55 -0.62 8.12
CA LEU A 245 -16.65 -1.59 8.19
C LEU A 245 -16.45 -2.54 9.38
N VAL A 246 -15.25 -3.09 9.52
CA VAL A 246 -14.89 -4.02 10.59
C VAL A 246 -14.98 -3.33 11.96
N ASP A 247 -14.53 -2.08 12.09
CA ASP A 247 -14.69 -1.29 13.33
C ASP A 247 -16.16 -1.16 13.77
N ARG A 248 -17.13 -1.24 12.84
CA ARG A 248 -18.56 -1.08 13.12
C ARG A 248 -19.32 -2.39 13.25
N LYS A 249 -18.93 -3.41 12.49
CA LYS A 249 -19.70 -4.65 12.32
C LYS A 249 -18.95 -5.87 12.80
N GLY A 250 -17.67 -5.72 13.14
CA GLY A 250 -16.79 -6.81 13.54
C GLY A 250 -16.21 -7.54 12.33
N GLU A 251 -15.11 -8.23 12.56
CA GLU A 251 -14.41 -9.01 11.55
C GLU A 251 -15.22 -10.23 11.10
N GLU A 252 -16.04 -10.80 12.00
CA GLU A 252 -16.96 -11.90 11.70
C GLU A 252 -17.92 -11.55 10.55
N ALA A 253 -18.40 -10.30 10.48
CA ALA A 253 -19.26 -9.84 9.39
C ALA A 253 -18.54 -9.85 8.04
N LEU A 254 -17.24 -9.50 8.01
CA LEU A 254 -16.45 -9.54 6.78
C LEU A 254 -16.28 -10.98 6.28
N ILE A 255 -16.02 -11.92 7.18
CA ILE A 255 -15.87 -13.34 6.82
C ILE A 255 -17.21 -13.94 6.42
N GLU A 256 -18.31 -13.61 7.12
CA GLU A 256 -19.64 -14.07 6.76
C GLU A 256 -20.07 -13.55 5.38
N PHE A 257 -19.77 -12.30 5.07
CA PHE A 257 -19.99 -11.73 3.74
C PHE A 257 -19.34 -12.59 2.64
N PHE A 258 -18.08 -13.01 2.83
CA PHE A 258 -17.41 -13.86 1.86
C PHE A 258 -17.96 -15.28 1.84
N ARG A 259 -18.30 -15.87 2.99
CA ARG A 259 -18.93 -17.21 3.09
C ARG A 259 -20.24 -17.31 2.33
N GLN A 260 -21.02 -16.22 2.29
CA GLN A 260 -22.28 -16.16 1.58
C GLN A 260 -22.09 -16.01 0.05
N GLY A 261 -20.84 -15.93 -0.43
CA GLY A 261 -20.47 -15.81 -1.84
C GLY A 261 -20.15 -14.38 -2.29
N GLY A 262 -20.23 -13.42 -1.37
CA GLY A 262 -20.24 -12.00 -1.68
C GLY A 262 -21.59 -11.57 -2.26
N GLY A 263 -21.97 -10.31 -2.05
CA GLY A 263 -23.32 -9.83 -2.36
C GLY A 263 -23.53 -8.35 -2.40
N GLN A 264 -24.53 -7.84 -3.14
CA GLN A 264 -25.25 -6.69 -2.58
C GLN A 264 -26.15 -7.16 -1.44
N HIS A 265 -26.88 -8.26 -1.67
CA HIS A 265 -27.75 -8.85 -0.67
C HIS A 265 -26.96 -9.38 0.54
N GLU A 266 -25.87 -10.11 0.28
CA GLU A 266 -24.99 -10.65 1.31
C GLU A 266 -24.21 -9.53 2.02
N PHE A 267 -23.91 -8.40 1.35
CA PHE A 267 -23.38 -7.21 2.02
C PHE A 267 -24.39 -6.62 3.00
N GLU A 268 -25.65 -6.48 2.56
CA GLU A 268 -26.74 -6.03 3.43
C GLU A 268 -26.99 -6.98 4.59
N GLU A 269 -26.92 -8.30 4.37
CA GLU A 269 -27.11 -9.31 5.40
C GLU A 269 -25.96 -9.31 6.42
N ALA A 270 -24.72 -9.33 5.95
CA ALA A 270 -23.54 -9.40 6.81
C ALA A 270 -23.28 -8.09 7.56
N PHE A 271 -23.36 -6.95 6.88
CA PHE A 271 -23.05 -5.65 7.48
C PHE A 271 -24.28 -4.92 8.00
N GLY A 272 -25.50 -5.38 7.72
CA GLY A 272 -26.73 -4.72 8.17
C GLY A 272 -26.85 -3.28 7.69
N MET A 273 -26.35 -2.99 6.47
CA MET A 273 -26.48 -1.72 5.77
C MET A 273 -26.41 -1.94 4.26
N THR A 274 -27.05 -1.09 3.46
CA THR A 274 -26.92 -1.16 2.00
C THR A 274 -25.56 -0.61 1.54
N PRO A 275 -25.07 -0.97 0.33
CA PRO A 275 -23.88 -0.35 -0.23
C PRO A 275 -23.96 1.18 -0.34
N GLU A 276 -25.15 1.74 -0.55
CA GLU A 276 -25.38 3.18 -0.56
C GLU A 276 -25.23 3.80 0.83
N GLU A 277 -25.81 3.17 1.86
CA GLU A 277 -25.64 3.61 3.25
C GLU A 277 -24.17 3.53 3.70
N PHE A 278 -23.46 2.48 3.27
CA PHE A 278 -22.01 2.36 3.44
C PHE A 278 -21.29 3.54 2.77
N ALA A 279 -21.57 3.80 1.49
CA ALA A 279 -20.92 4.87 0.75
C ALA A 279 -21.15 6.23 1.43
N ASP A 280 -22.38 6.51 1.86
CA ASP A 280 -22.74 7.74 2.59
C ASP A 280 -21.95 7.85 3.91
N GLY A 281 -22.00 6.81 4.76
CA GLY A 281 -21.33 6.81 6.05
C GLY A 281 -19.80 6.86 5.95
N PHE A 282 -19.22 6.14 4.99
CA PHE A 282 -17.78 6.16 4.73
C PHE A 282 -17.34 7.50 4.13
N GLY A 283 -18.18 8.12 3.29
CA GLY A 283 -17.96 9.45 2.74
C GLY A 283 -17.93 10.56 3.79
N GLU A 284 -18.73 10.44 4.85
CA GLU A 284 -18.67 11.34 6.01
C GLU A 284 -17.39 11.12 6.82
N TYR A 285 -17.05 9.85 7.12
CA TYR A 285 -15.82 9.49 7.80
C TYR A 285 -14.58 10.00 7.05
N TRP A 286 -14.58 9.91 5.73
CA TRP A 286 -13.52 10.44 4.87
C TRP A 286 -13.26 11.93 5.13
N GLN A 287 -14.31 12.75 5.18
CA GLN A 287 -14.17 14.19 5.41
C GLN A 287 -13.52 14.49 6.77
N GLU A 288 -13.72 13.61 7.74
CA GLU A 288 -13.11 13.70 9.06
C GLU A 288 -11.62 13.30 9.03
N VAL A 289 -11.28 12.15 8.43
CA VAL A 289 -9.95 11.53 8.64
C VAL A 289 -8.91 11.85 7.58
N ALA A 290 -9.32 12.36 6.43
CA ALA A 290 -8.41 12.67 5.33
C ALA A 290 -8.78 14.02 4.74
N SER A 291 -8.70 15.00 5.63
CA SER A 291 -8.78 16.40 5.27
C SER A 291 -7.83 16.67 4.09
N PRO A 292 -8.28 17.46 3.09
CA PRO A 292 -7.39 17.89 2.02
C PRO A 292 -6.12 18.46 2.62
N PHE A 293 -5.00 18.17 1.99
CA PHE A 293 -3.73 18.79 2.33
C PHE A 293 -3.87 20.29 2.56
N GLU A 294 -3.49 20.71 3.76
CA GLU A 294 -3.68 22.08 4.24
C GLU A 294 -2.84 23.08 3.43
N TRP A 295 -1.80 22.58 2.74
CA TRP A 295 -0.83 23.42 2.07
C TRP A 295 -0.81 23.23 0.58
N GLU A 296 -0.72 24.38 -0.08
CA GLU A 296 -0.44 24.48 -1.49
C GLU A 296 1.02 24.91 -1.67
N ILE A 297 1.78 24.06 -2.34
CA ILE A 297 3.14 24.32 -2.76
C ILE A 297 3.07 24.82 -4.19
N THR A 298 3.52 26.06 -4.40
CA THR A 298 3.74 26.58 -5.74
C THR A 298 5.23 26.79 -5.96
N GLY A 299 5.70 26.50 -7.16
CA GLY A 299 7.11 26.61 -7.47
C GLY A 299 7.39 26.67 -8.96
N ASN A 300 8.67 26.85 -9.29
CA ASN A 300 9.18 26.81 -10.66
C ASN A 300 10.30 25.78 -10.76
N VAL A 301 10.25 24.97 -11.82
CA VAL A 301 11.38 24.14 -12.24
C VAL A 301 12.16 24.92 -13.28
N LEU A 302 13.39 25.31 -12.95
CA LEU A 302 14.31 25.99 -13.84
C LEU A 302 15.53 25.12 -14.15
N ASP A 303 16.11 25.33 -15.32
CA ASP A 303 17.41 24.83 -15.71
C ASP A 303 18.54 25.74 -15.15
N PRO A 304 19.83 25.37 -15.31
CA PRO A 304 20.97 26.12 -14.78
C PRO A 304 21.11 27.53 -15.34
N ASP A 305 20.56 27.80 -16.52
CA ASP A 305 20.53 29.12 -17.14
C ASP A 305 19.34 29.95 -16.64
N GLY A 306 18.53 29.41 -15.72
CA GLY A 306 17.31 30.01 -15.21
C GLY A 306 16.12 29.92 -16.18
N ARG A 307 16.17 29.04 -17.19
CA ARG A 307 15.06 28.84 -18.15
C ARG A 307 14.06 27.81 -17.61
N PRO A 308 12.75 27.97 -17.82
CA PRO A 308 11.79 27.01 -17.29
C PRO A 308 11.83 25.63 -17.96
N VAL A 309 11.67 24.58 -17.16
CA VAL A 309 11.55 23.19 -17.61
C VAL A 309 10.07 22.82 -17.73
N ALA A 310 9.53 22.92 -18.94
CA ALA A 310 8.13 22.63 -19.21
C ALA A 310 7.80 21.14 -18.99
N TYR A 311 6.61 20.86 -18.45
CA TYR A 311 6.03 19.51 -18.33
C TYR A 311 6.82 18.52 -17.49
N ALA A 312 7.78 18.98 -16.69
CA ALA A 312 8.44 18.16 -15.69
C ALA A 312 7.39 17.58 -14.73
N GLN A 313 7.39 16.25 -14.56
CA GLN A 313 6.51 15.61 -13.58
C GLN A 313 7.08 15.86 -12.19
N ILE A 314 6.28 16.40 -11.29
CA ILE A 314 6.63 16.72 -9.91
C ILE A 314 5.99 15.65 -9.04
N HIS A 315 6.77 14.82 -8.36
CA HIS A 315 6.23 13.94 -7.33
C HIS A 315 6.54 14.49 -5.94
N ILE A 316 5.50 14.61 -5.11
CA ILE A 316 5.59 14.84 -3.69
C ILE A 316 5.77 13.49 -3.01
N VAL A 317 6.83 13.34 -2.24
CA VAL A 317 6.97 12.24 -1.28
C VAL A 317 6.82 12.77 0.12
N ALA A 318 6.03 12.07 0.92
CA ALA A 318 5.98 12.25 2.36
C ALA A 318 6.70 11.10 3.03
N GLU A 319 7.47 11.39 4.07
CA GLU A 319 7.97 10.36 4.97
C GLU A 319 7.01 10.24 6.15
N VAL A 320 6.51 9.03 6.40
CA VAL A 320 5.77 8.69 7.62
C VAL A 320 6.53 7.61 8.34
N GLU A 321 6.97 7.95 9.54
CA GLU A 321 7.91 7.16 10.34
C GLU A 321 9.20 6.85 9.56
N HIS A 322 9.28 5.67 8.96
CA HIS A 322 10.42 5.21 8.16
C HIS A 322 10.03 4.87 6.71
N GLU A 323 8.77 5.06 6.33
CA GLU A 323 8.27 4.76 5.00
C GLU A 323 8.18 6.03 4.15
N ARG A 324 8.75 5.97 2.95
CA ARG A 324 8.65 7.03 1.94
C ARG A 324 7.47 6.76 1.02
N ILE A 325 6.49 7.64 1.08
CA ILE A 325 5.23 7.47 0.37
C ILE A 325 5.16 8.53 -0.72
N VAL A 326 5.06 8.09 -1.98
CA VAL A 326 4.69 8.99 -3.07
C VAL A 326 3.24 9.38 -2.89
N VAL A 327 3.04 10.64 -2.54
CA VAL A 327 1.74 11.21 -2.19
C VAL A 327 1.08 11.70 -3.47
N MET A 328 1.66 12.67 -4.17
CA MET A 328 1.01 13.31 -5.33
C MET A 328 1.96 13.48 -6.51
N GLY A 329 1.47 13.25 -7.73
CA GLY A 329 2.13 13.67 -8.96
C GLY A 329 1.45 14.91 -9.58
N ASP A 330 2.18 15.97 -9.87
CA ASP A 330 1.76 17.11 -10.69
C ASP A 330 2.67 17.25 -11.92
N ARG A 331 2.34 18.17 -12.85
CA ARG A 331 3.21 18.54 -13.95
C ARG A 331 3.39 20.04 -14.01
N ALA A 332 4.64 20.46 -14.11
CA ALA A 332 4.95 21.85 -14.42
C ALA A 332 4.29 22.26 -15.75
N ASN A 333 3.75 23.47 -15.83
CA ASN A 333 3.14 23.99 -17.05
C ASN A 333 4.21 24.38 -18.08
N SER A 334 3.82 24.97 -19.21
CA SER A 334 4.75 25.42 -20.26
C SER A 334 5.74 26.51 -19.81
N ARG A 335 5.51 27.12 -18.64
CA ARG A 335 6.38 28.11 -17.99
C ARG A 335 7.16 27.51 -16.83
N GLY A 336 7.21 26.18 -16.68
CA GLY A 336 7.89 25.49 -15.59
C GLY A 336 7.24 25.68 -14.21
N GLU A 337 6.08 26.34 -14.13
CA GLU A 337 5.37 26.55 -12.88
C GLU A 337 4.58 25.29 -12.50
N PHE A 338 4.66 24.87 -11.25
CA PHE A 338 3.89 23.74 -10.73
C PHE A 338 3.08 24.13 -9.49
N ARG A 339 2.04 23.34 -9.19
CA ARG A 339 1.24 23.47 -7.99
C ARG A 339 0.93 22.09 -7.42
N ALA A 340 1.51 21.79 -6.27
CA ALA A 340 1.33 20.53 -5.62
C ALA A 340 0.78 20.71 -4.20
N TYR A 341 0.15 19.70 -3.64
CA TYR A 341 -0.45 19.74 -2.31
C TYR A 341 0.20 18.67 -1.44
N GLY A 342 0.56 19.01 -0.20
CA GLY A 342 1.31 18.11 0.67
C GLY A 342 0.75 18.04 2.10
N PRO A 343 1.07 16.96 2.84
CA PRO A 343 0.64 16.76 4.22
C PRO A 343 1.23 17.81 5.18
N ASP A 344 0.76 17.80 6.44
CA ASP A 344 1.10 18.79 7.48
C ASP A 344 2.60 18.80 7.91
N GLU A 345 2.93 19.61 8.93
CA GLU A 345 4.33 19.92 9.35
C GLU A 345 5.09 18.75 9.93
N ARG A 346 4.41 17.62 10.10
CA ARG A 346 5.01 16.40 10.63
C ARG A 346 5.68 15.56 9.56
N HIS A 347 5.60 15.96 8.29
CA HIS A 347 6.05 15.17 7.16
C HIS A 347 7.23 15.82 6.44
N THR A 348 8.26 15.02 6.13
CA THR A 348 9.36 15.43 5.25
C THR A 348 8.86 15.43 3.81
N LEU A 349 9.11 16.52 3.09
CA LEU A 349 8.71 16.64 1.68
C LEU A 349 9.88 16.37 0.75
N GLY A 350 9.71 15.34 -0.09
CA GLY A 350 10.57 15.06 -1.24
C GLY A 350 9.97 15.57 -2.55
N ILE A 351 10.78 16.15 -3.44
CA ILE A 351 10.35 16.46 -4.82
C ILE A 351 11.18 15.67 -5.83
N PHE A 352 10.49 14.98 -6.74
CA PHE A 352 11.11 14.20 -7.82
C PHE A 352 10.68 14.72 -9.18
N LEU A 353 11.62 14.69 -10.12
CA LEU A 353 11.36 15.02 -11.51
C LEU A 353 11.39 13.78 -12.39
N LYS A 354 10.30 13.53 -13.13
CA LYS A 354 10.22 12.43 -14.08
C LYS A 354 9.98 12.92 -15.51
N CYS A 355 10.61 12.27 -16.50
CA CYS A 355 10.31 12.53 -17.91
C CYS A 355 8.86 12.14 -18.27
N PRO A 356 8.23 12.78 -19.28
CA PRO A 356 6.88 12.45 -19.75
C PRO A 356 6.71 10.99 -20.19
N ASP A 357 7.77 10.37 -20.71
CA ASP A 357 7.83 8.96 -21.14
C ASP A 357 8.00 7.96 -19.98
N GLY A 358 8.17 8.46 -18.75
CA GLY A 358 8.33 7.66 -17.55
C GLY A 358 9.70 7.02 -17.38
N SER A 359 10.72 7.36 -18.18
CA SER A 359 11.95 6.57 -18.23
C SER A 359 13.02 6.93 -17.18
N ARG A 360 12.95 8.07 -16.45
CA ARG A 360 13.93 8.45 -15.39
C ARG A 360 13.37 9.37 -14.32
N ALA A 361 13.73 9.16 -13.06
CA ALA A 361 13.44 10.01 -11.91
C ALA A 361 14.74 10.70 -11.41
N TYR A 362 14.66 11.97 -11.04
CA TYR A 362 15.76 12.69 -10.36
C TYR A 362 15.27 13.20 -9.00
N TRP A 363 16.03 12.93 -7.95
CA TRP A 363 15.84 13.56 -6.64
C TRP A 363 16.24 15.03 -6.72
N ALA A 364 15.30 15.90 -6.33
CA ALA A 364 15.52 17.34 -6.33
C ALA A 364 15.70 17.89 -4.91
N PHE A 365 14.85 17.52 -3.94
CA PHE A 365 14.92 18.06 -2.56
C PHE A 365 14.42 17.08 -1.51
N LEU A 366 14.97 17.19 -0.30
CA LEU A 366 14.37 16.76 0.96
C LEU A 366 14.42 17.95 1.93
N GLY A 367 13.34 18.16 2.67
CA GLY A 367 13.28 19.25 3.64
C GLY A 367 12.04 19.16 4.53
N GLU A 368 12.06 19.94 5.60
CA GLU A 368 10.97 19.98 6.57
C GLU A 368 10.09 21.21 6.32
N TRP A 369 8.80 21.06 6.54
CA TRP A 369 7.90 22.21 6.53
C TRP A 369 7.74 22.75 7.95
N GLY A 370 8.31 23.94 8.22
CA GLY A 370 8.15 24.62 9.50
C GLY A 370 7.12 25.74 9.48
N GLN A 371 6.92 26.43 10.61
CA GLN A 371 6.02 27.59 10.74
C GLN A 371 6.29 28.73 9.74
N GLY A 372 7.48 28.76 9.14
CA GLY A 372 7.82 29.72 8.08
C GLY A 372 7.52 29.24 6.66
N GLY A 373 7.15 27.98 6.43
CA GLY A 373 7.09 27.26 5.14
C GLY A 373 8.17 26.17 5.00
N PHE A 374 8.36 25.63 3.79
CA PHE A 374 9.44 24.67 3.48
C PHE A 374 10.85 25.22 3.81
N VAL A 375 11.65 24.41 4.49
CA VAL A 375 13.07 24.62 4.74
C VAL A 375 13.80 23.42 4.15
N ALA A 376 14.55 23.63 3.07
CA ALA A 376 15.39 22.58 2.51
C ALA A 376 16.38 22.12 3.58
N ASP A 377 16.60 20.81 3.70
CA ASP A 377 17.58 20.27 4.63
C ASP A 377 18.97 20.77 4.23
N ALA A 378 19.45 21.80 4.95
CA ALA A 378 20.71 22.47 4.67
C ALA A 378 21.93 21.62 5.06
N ASP A 379 21.71 20.55 5.82
CA ASP A 379 22.78 19.75 6.41
C ASP A 379 23.25 18.63 5.47
N GLY A 380 22.59 18.41 4.33
CA GLY A 380 22.97 17.39 3.35
C GLY A 380 22.99 15.98 3.94
N ARG A 381 22.14 15.70 4.95
CA ARG A 381 22.13 14.42 5.67
C ARG A 381 21.61 13.26 4.84
N PHE A 382 21.05 13.54 3.68
CA PHE A 382 20.64 12.52 2.73
C PHE A 382 21.79 12.28 1.75
N GLU A 383 22.41 11.10 1.91
CA GLU A 383 23.40 10.61 0.96
C GLU A 383 22.76 10.57 -0.45
N PRO A 384 23.55 10.89 -1.50
CA PRO A 384 23.15 10.58 -2.87
C PRO A 384 22.64 9.14 -2.93
N ASP A 385 21.68 8.85 -3.81
CA ASP A 385 21.47 7.46 -4.19
C ASP A 385 22.79 6.83 -4.66
N ASP A 386 22.86 5.49 -4.72
CA ASP A 386 24.04 4.75 -5.20
C ASP A 386 24.49 5.18 -6.63
N GLU A 387 23.69 6.00 -7.31
CA GLU A 387 23.95 6.58 -8.64
C GLU A 387 24.57 8.00 -8.60
N GLY A 388 24.80 8.59 -7.43
CA GLY A 388 25.56 9.82 -7.27
C GLY A 388 24.79 11.11 -7.57
N ALA A 389 23.47 11.13 -7.37
CA ALA A 389 22.69 12.37 -7.52
C ALA A 389 23.08 13.42 -6.46
N GLU A 390 23.81 14.48 -6.87
CA GLU A 390 24.07 15.62 -5.98
C GLU A 390 22.75 16.32 -5.56
N PRO A 391 22.61 16.69 -4.27
CA PRO A 391 21.46 17.46 -3.80
C PRO A 391 21.42 18.82 -4.51
N VAL A 392 20.21 19.21 -4.93
CA VAL A 392 20.00 20.45 -5.67
C VAL A 392 19.90 21.62 -4.67
N ALA A 393 20.56 22.74 -4.95
CA ALA A 393 20.41 23.94 -4.12
C ALA A 393 19.03 24.58 -4.37
N GLY A 394 18.27 24.81 -3.30
CA GLY A 394 16.97 25.48 -3.33
C GLY A 394 16.99 26.75 -2.50
N GLY A 395 16.45 27.84 -3.04
CA GLY A 395 16.30 29.11 -2.33
C GLY A 395 14.83 29.46 -2.13
N ARG A 396 14.49 30.10 -0.99
CA ARG A 396 13.20 30.78 -0.85
C ARG A 396 13.21 32.10 -1.61
N ASN A 397 12.18 32.33 -2.41
CA ASN A 397 11.76 33.68 -2.77
C ASN A 397 10.41 34.00 -2.10
N ARG A 398 9.96 35.25 -2.14
CA ARG A 398 8.67 35.67 -1.55
C ARG A 398 7.42 35.04 -2.22
N ALA A 399 7.60 34.16 -3.20
CA ALA A 399 6.56 33.66 -4.10
C ALA A 399 6.50 32.13 -4.28
N GLY A 400 7.36 31.31 -3.64
CA GLY A 400 7.29 29.85 -3.75
C GLY A 400 8.62 29.10 -3.55
N ILE A 401 8.63 27.81 -3.92
CA ILE A 401 9.83 26.95 -3.99
C ILE A 401 10.49 27.13 -5.36
N LEU A 402 11.79 27.44 -5.38
CA LEU A 402 12.59 27.48 -6.61
C LEU A 402 13.45 26.21 -6.71
N ILE A 403 13.31 25.49 -7.83
CA ILE A 403 14.09 24.28 -8.14
C ILE A 403 15.07 24.60 -9.27
N GLU A 404 16.37 24.74 -8.96
CA GLU A 404 17.42 25.02 -9.96
C GLU A 404 18.19 23.75 -10.33
N LEU A 405 17.90 23.14 -11.48
CA LEU A 405 18.55 21.88 -11.83
C LEU A 405 20.02 22.08 -12.25
N PRO A 406 20.95 21.18 -11.87
CA PRO A 406 22.34 21.24 -12.32
C PRO A 406 22.49 20.84 -13.80
N ASP A 407 23.57 21.29 -14.44
CA ASP A 407 23.86 21.13 -15.89
C ASP A 407 23.71 19.67 -16.37
N SER A 408 24.23 18.73 -15.58
CA SER A 408 24.21 17.31 -15.91
C SER A 408 22.80 16.72 -15.94
N LYS A 409 21.93 17.12 -15.00
CA LYS A 409 20.53 16.67 -14.93
C LYS A 409 19.67 17.32 -16.02
N THR A 410 19.93 18.60 -16.33
CA THR A 410 19.27 19.31 -17.44
C THR A 410 19.60 18.72 -18.79
N ALA A 411 20.87 18.48 -19.07
CA ALA A 411 21.28 17.84 -20.33
C ALA A 411 20.65 16.46 -20.50
N LEU A 412 20.38 15.75 -19.40
CA LEU A 412 19.64 14.49 -19.43
C LEU A 412 18.14 14.70 -19.67
N LEU A 413 17.48 15.61 -18.96
CA LEU A 413 16.06 15.92 -19.19
C LEU A 413 15.82 16.47 -20.59
N GLU A 414 16.67 17.34 -21.13
CA GLU A 414 16.57 17.84 -22.50
C GLU A 414 16.84 16.74 -23.54
N ARG A 415 17.79 15.83 -23.28
CA ARG A 415 18.10 14.72 -24.20
C ARG A 415 17.02 13.65 -24.21
N HIS A 416 16.36 13.40 -23.08
CA HIS A 416 15.47 12.27 -22.88
C HIS A 416 13.98 12.63 -22.76
N CYS A 417 13.64 13.87 -22.38
CA CYS A 417 12.26 14.33 -22.23
C CYS A 417 11.76 15.27 -23.34
N GLN A 418 12.52 15.48 -24.43
CA GLN A 418 11.99 16.19 -25.60
C GLN A 418 10.84 15.39 -26.25
N PRO A 419 9.78 16.08 -26.74
CA PRO A 419 8.61 15.44 -27.33
C PRO A 419 8.88 14.68 -28.63
#